data_AF-A0A2C6BT73-F1
#
_entry.id   AF-A0A2C6BT73-F1
#
_cell.length_a   1.000
_cell.length_b   1.000
_cell.length_c   1.000
_cell.angle_alpha   90.00
_cell.angle_beta   90.00
_cell.angle_gamma   90.00
#
_symmetry.space_group_name_H-M   'P 1'
#
loop_
_entity.id
_entity.type
_entity.pdbx_description
1 polymer ?
#
loop_
_entity_poly.entity_id
_entity_poly.type
_entity_poly.pdbx_seq_one_letter_code
_entity_poly.pdbx_strand_id
1 'polypeptide(L)'
;MKKLYVFCLFIILSLATFAQKLNTDGEPHFDQLVGVKFTKPYYQDGENYDGVYYCTITKKGNDYHIKGKMLLIGIEEIAPINMKLKVYKKIYLQDEWGQLYAYDTKKKTLVLMEFKEDSDVMLYFRKGSKK
;
A
#
# COMPACT_ATOMS: atom_id res chain seq x y z
N MET A 1 44.08 -9.99 -8.67
CA MET A 1 43.16 -8.83 -8.58
C MET A 1 41.80 -9.03 -9.30
N LYS A 2 41.27 -10.26 -9.45
CA LYS A 2 39.91 -10.49 -9.99
C LYS A 2 38.84 -10.76 -8.91
N LYS A 3 39.25 -11.23 -7.73
CA LYS A 3 38.34 -11.65 -6.65
C LYS A 3 37.67 -10.48 -5.90
N LEU A 4 38.29 -9.30 -5.91
CA LEU A 4 37.75 -8.09 -5.24
C LEU A 4 36.56 -7.50 -6.02
N TYR A 5 36.59 -7.54 -7.35
CA TYR A 5 35.51 -7.03 -8.20
C TYR A 5 34.20 -7.82 -8.03
N VAL A 6 34.28 -9.14 -7.86
CA VAL A 6 33.10 -9.99 -7.65
C VAL A 6 32.44 -9.69 -6.29
N PHE A 7 33.24 -9.40 -5.26
CA PHE A 7 32.74 -9.07 -3.92
C PHE A 7 32.05 -7.69 -3.89
N CYS A 8 32.62 -6.69 -4.59
CA CYS A 8 31.96 -5.39 -4.76
C CYS A 8 30.66 -5.50 -5.58
N LEU A 9 30.64 -6.32 -6.63
CA LEU A 9 29.42 -6.61 -7.40
C LEU A 9 28.35 -7.26 -6.52
N PHE A 10 28.72 -8.17 -5.61
CA PHE A 10 27.81 -8.79 -4.67
C PHE A 10 27.23 -7.79 -3.66
N ILE A 11 28.06 -6.86 -3.14
CA ILE A 11 27.61 -5.80 -2.24
C ILE A 11 26.66 -4.84 -2.98
N ILE A 12 26.99 -4.41 -4.20
CA ILE A 12 26.14 -3.51 -4.99
C ILE A 12 24.82 -4.21 -5.39
N LEU A 13 24.83 -5.50 -5.73
CA LEU A 13 23.61 -6.28 -5.96
C LEU A 13 22.78 -6.43 -4.67
N SER A 14 23.41 -6.64 -3.52
CA SER A 14 22.71 -6.73 -2.22
C SER A 14 22.16 -5.39 -1.72
N LEU A 15 22.73 -4.27 -2.17
CA LEU A 15 22.15 -2.94 -1.96
C LEU A 15 21.00 -2.68 -2.94
N ALA A 16 20.94 -3.35 -4.10
CA ALA A 16 19.83 -3.18 -5.04
C ALA A 16 18.52 -3.84 -4.54
N THR A 17 18.59 -4.75 -3.55
CA THR A 17 17.42 -5.21 -2.79
C THR A 17 17.11 -4.23 -1.65
N PHE A 18 16.92 -2.95 -1.97
CA PHE A 18 16.31 -2.02 -1.03
C PHE A 18 14.84 -2.40 -0.89
N ALA A 19 14.47 -2.99 0.25
CA ALA A 19 13.11 -3.01 0.77
C ALA A 19 12.53 -1.58 0.62
N GLN A 20 11.61 -1.40 -0.33
CA GLN A 20 11.25 -0.06 -0.79
C GLN A 20 10.15 0.51 0.11
N LYS A 21 10.61 1.38 1.01
CA LYS A 21 9.79 2.04 2.04
C LYS A 21 8.88 3.13 1.45
N LEU A 22 7.75 3.35 2.12
CA LEU A 22 6.78 4.41 1.84
C LEU A 22 7.46 5.80 1.81
N ASN A 23 7.13 6.65 0.83
CA ASN A 23 7.51 8.06 0.88
C ASN A 23 6.55 8.81 1.81
N THR A 24 7.04 9.20 2.99
CA THR A 24 6.29 9.92 4.01
C THR A 24 7.11 11.09 4.56
N ASP A 25 6.43 12.15 4.95
CA ASP A 25 6.96 13.29 5.71
C ASP A 25 6.70 13.15 7.23
N GLY A 26 6.16 12.01 7.68
CA GLY A 26 5.82 11.76 9.08
C GLY A 26 4.41 12.22 9.49
N GLU A 27 3.65 12.79 8.56
CA GLU A 27 2.25 13.19 8.79
C GLU A 27 1.26 12.17 8.20
N PRO A 28 0.03 12.09 8.76
CA PRO A 28 -0.93 11.06 8.40
C PRO A 28 -1.54 11.17 7.00
N HIS A 29 -1.78 12.40 6.53
CA HIS A 29 -2.44 12.69 5.24
C HIS A 29 -3.74 11.88 5.00
N PHE A 30 -4.45 11.48 6.05
CA PHE A 30 -5.66 10.66 5.93
C PHE A 30 -6.79 11.39 5.19
N ASP A 31 -6.80 12.72 5.27
CA ASP A 31 -7.69 13.60 4.50
C ASP A 31 -7.54 13.39 2.98
N GLN A 32 -6.33 13.07 2.50
CA GLN A 32 -6.06 12.80 1.09
C GLN A 32 -6.62 11.45 0.61
N LEU A 33 -6.93 10.56 1.55
CA LEU A 33 -7.45 9.22 1.28
C LEU A 33 -8.99 9.17 1.41
N VAL A 34 -9.56 9.97 2.30
CA VAL A 34 -10.99 9.94 2.61
C VAL A 34 -11.83 10.43 1.43
N GLY A 35 -12.87 9.68 1.10
CA GLY A 35 -13.81 10.01 0.03
C GLY A 35 -13.27 9.79 -1.39
N VAL A 36 -12.02 9.34 -1.52
CA VAL A 36 -11.41 9.02 -2.82
C VAL A 36 -11.67 7.54 -3.14
N LYS A 37 -12.18 7.28 -4.34
CA LYS A 37 -12.26 5.92 -4.89
C LYS A 37 -10.90 5.56 -5.47
N PHE A 38 -10.28 4.53 -4.94
CA PHE A 38 -9.02 3.97 -5.42
C PHE A 38 -9.30 2.70 -6.22
N THR A 39 -8.67 2.57 -7.38
CA THR A 39 -8.93 1.51 -8.36
C THR A 39 -7.64 1.12 -9.06
N LYS A 40 -7.67 0.02 -9.84
CA LYS A 40 -6.58 -0.40 -10.73
C LYS A 40 -5.24 -0.40 -9.98
N PRO A 41 -5.12 -1.24 -8.93
CA PRO A 41 -3.85 -1.44 -8.23
C PRO A 41 -2.72 -1.76 -9.20
N TYR A 42 -1.52 -1.36 -8.84
CA TYR A 42 -0.30 -1.65 -9.58
C TYR A 42 0.87 -1.83 -8.64
N TYR A 43 1.79 -2.70 -9.03
CA TYR A 43 3.04 -2.94 -8.34
C TYR A 43 3.97 -1.75 -8.48
N GLN A 44 5.09 -1.80 -7.76
CA GLN A 44 6.03 -0.71 -7.69
C GLN A 44 6.71 -0.37 -9.01
N ASP A 45 7.00 -1.40 -9.79
CA ASP A 45 7.55 -1.34 -11.16
C ASP A 45 6.56 -0.77 -12.18
N GLY A 46 5.29 -0.60 -11.82
CA GLY A 46 4.24 -0.09 -12.68
C GLY A 46 3.37 -1.17 -13.31
N GLU A 47 3.70 -2.45 -13.13
CA GLU A 47 2.88 -3.56 -13.62
C GLU A 47 1.51 -3.53 -12.95
N ASN A 48 0.46 -3.78 -13.74
CA ASN A 48 -0.89 -3.82 -13.19
C ASN A 48 -1.05 -5.08 -12.34
N TYR A 49 -1.71 -4.92 -11.20
CA TYR A 49 -2.14 -6.07 -10.43
C TYR A 49 -3.40 -6.64 -11.10
N ASP A 50 -3.31 -7.89 -11.54
CA ASP A 50 -4.37 -8.57 -12.29
C ASP A 50 -5.59 -8.94 -11.44
N GLY A 51 -5.46 -8.90 -10.11
CA GLY A 51 -6.57 -9.12 -9.19
C GLY A 51 -7.51 -7.91 -9.12
N VAL A 52 -8.78 -8.17 -8.79
CA VAL A 52 -9.73 -7.10 -8.53
C VAL A 52 -9.41 -6.48 -7.18
N TYR A 53 -9.08 -5.19 -7.19
CA TYR A 53 -9.07 -4.38 -5.97
C TYR A 53 -9.58 -2.98 -6.30
N TYR A 54 -10.67 -2.59 -5.66
CA TYR A 54 -11.03 -1.18 -5.54
C TYR A 54 -11.57 -0.90 -4.16
N CYS A 55 -11.29 0.29 -3.64
CA CYS A 55 -11.73 0.68 -2.32
C CYS A 55 -11.98 2.18 -2.21
N THR A 56 -12.78 2.55 -1.20
CA THR A 56 -12.95 3.92 -0.75
C THR A 56 -12.81 3.91 0.76
N ILE A 57 -11.94 4.78 1.28
CA ILE A 57 -11.82 5.03 2.71
C ILE A 57 -12.79 6.17 3.07
N THR A 58 -13.53 6.01 4.16
CA THR A 58 -14.48 7.01 4.66
C THR A 58 -14.20 7.28 6.13
N LYS A 59 -14.45 8.51 6.57
CA LYS A 59 -14.39 8.91 7.97
C LYS A 59 -15.81 9.07 8.51
N LYS A 60 -16.11 8.44 9.65
CA LYS A 60 -17.40 8.51 10.35
C LYS A 60 -17.14 8.87 11.81
N GLY A 61 -17.40 10.13 12.17
CA GLY A 61 -16.96 10.66 13.46
C GLY A 61 -15.44 10.57 13.60
N ASN A 62 -14.98 9.86 14.62
CA ASN A 62 -13.55 9.64 14.88
C ASN A 62 -12.98 8.38 14.21
N ASP A 63 -13.84 7.56 13.59
CA ASP A 63 -13.44 6.27 13.03
C ASP A 63 -13.23 6.32 11.51
N TYR A 64 -12.30 5.50 11.03
CA TYR A 64 -12.08 5.26 9.61
C TYR A 64 -12.66 3.91 9.19
N HIS A 65 -13.17 3.83 7.97
CA HIS A 65 -13.73 2.60 7.41
C HIS A 65 -13.32 2.46 5.95
N ILE A 66 -12.99 1.24 5.52
CA ILE A 66 -12.72 0.91 4.12
C ILE A 66 -13.86 0.07 3.57
N LYS A 67 -14.31 0.41 2.36
CA LYS A 67 -15.30 -0.36 1.61
C LYS A 67 -14.83 -0.58 0.19
N GLY A 68 -15.17 -1.71 -0.40
CA GLY A 68 -14.66 -2.04 -1.73
C GLY A 68 -15.02 -3.44 -2.20
N LYS A 69 -14.26 -3.92 -3.17
CA LYS A 69 -14.12 -5.34 -3.48
C LYS A 69 -12.66 -5.69 -3.63
N MET A 70 -12.28 -6.85 -3.11
CA MET A 70 -10.94 -7.41 -3.31
C MET A 70 -11.03 -8.89 -3.68
N LEU A 71 -10.02 -9.38 -4.41
CA LEU A 71 -9.77 -10.80 -4.56
C LEU A 71 -9.18 -11.34 -3.24
N LEU A 72 -9.89 -12.27 -2.61
CA LEU A 72 -9.42 -12.92 -1.39
C LEU A 72 -8.46 -14.07 -1.75
N ILE A 73 -7.17 -13.85 -1.50
CA ILE A 73 -6.13 -14.85 -1.72
C ILE A 73 -6.39 -16.03 -0.77
N GLY A 74 -6.69 -17.20 -1.32
CA GLY A 74 -7.01 -18.42 -0.57
C GLY A 74 -8.32 -19.09 -0.99
N ILE A 75 -9.27 -18.35 -1.55
CA ILE A 75 -10.54 -18.91 -2.06
C ILE A 75 -10.89 -18.46 -3.49
N GLU A 76 -10.00 -17.71 -4.14
CA GLU A 76 -10.13 -17.19 -5.52
C GLU A 76 -11.44 -16.40 -5.79
N GLU A 77 -12.10 -15.93 -4.73
CA GLU A 77 -13.36 -15.22 -4.81
C GLU A 77 -13.17 -13.70 -4.69
N ILE A 78 -13.89 -12.96 -5.54
CA ILE A 78 -13.99 -11.51 -5.44
C ILE A 78 -15.12 -11.17 -4.47
N ALA A 79 -14.77 -10.78 -3.25
CA ALA A 79 -15.73 -10.45 -2.20
C ALA A 79 -15.83 -8.94 -1.96
N PRO A 80 -17.01 -8.44 -1.57
CA PRO A 80 -17.14 -7.09 -1.02
C PRO A 80 -16.47 -7.01 0.35
N ILE A 81 -15.78 -5.89 0.60
CA ILE A 81 -15.17 -5.60 1.89
C ILE A 81 -15.86 -4.41 2.55
N ASN A 82 -15.96 -4.47 3.87
CA ASN A 82 -16.43 -3.37 4.70
C ASN A 82 -15.84 -3.52 6.10
N MET A 83 -14.71 -2.85 6.35
CA MET A 83 -13.93 -3.03 7.57
C MET A 83 -13.72 -1.69 8.26
N LYS A 84 -13.64 -1.73 9.60
CA LYS A 84 -13.18 -0.59 10.40
C LYS A 84 -11.66 -0.54 10.36
N LEU A 85 -11.11 0.66 10.19
CA LEU A 85 -9.69 0.92 10.21
C LEU A 85 -9.28 1.62 11.50
N LYS A 86 -8.13 1.22 12.06
CA LYS A 86 -7.53 1.82 13.26
C LYS A 86 -6.33 2.67 12.87
N VAL A 87 -6.15 3.82 13.51
CA VAL A 87 -4.92 4.60 13.34
C VAL A 87 -3.76 3.84 14.00
N TYR A 88 -2.70 3.60 13.23
CA TYR A 88 -1.50 2.89 13.66
C TYR A 88 -0.26 3.76 13.40
N LYS A 89 0.65 3.82 14.40
CA LYS A 89 1.89 4.64 14.37
C LYS A 89 1.68 6.06 13.81
N LYS A 90 0.55 6.68 14.12
CA LYS A 90 0.10 8.01 13.64
C LYS A 90 -0.19 8.08 12.13
N ILE A 91 0.62 7.47 11.27
CA ILE A 91 0.62 7.70 9.81
C ILE A 91 -0.07 6.60 8.99
N TYR A 92 -0.44 5.48 9.61
CA TYR A 92 -1.10 4.37 8.93
C TYR A 92 -2.53 4.21 9.41
N LEU A 93 -3.37 3.70 8.51
CA LEU A 93 -4.62 3.06 8.87
C LEU A 93 -4.42 1.55 8.76
N GLN A 94 -4.85 0.78 9.76
CA GLN A 94 -4.70 -0.67 9.80
C GLN A 94 -6.06 -1.35 9.76
N ASP A 95 -6.21 -2.40 8.94
CA ASP A 95 -7.41 -3.25 8.95
C ASP A 95 -7.31 -4.43 9.94
N GLU A 96 -8.38 -5.22 10.03
CA GLU A 96 -8.47 -6.36 10.95
C GLU A 96 -7.54 -7.52 10.61
N TRP A 97 -7.03 -7.59 9.37
CA TRP A 97 -6.04 -8.57 8.93
C TRP A 97 -4.60 -8.06 9.09
N GLY A 98 -4.45 -6.87 9.66
CA GLY A 98 -3.18 -6.23 9.92
C GLY A 98 -2.64 -5.41 8.76
N GLN A 99 -3.26 -5.41 7.58
CA GLN A 99 -2.75 -4.66 6.43
C GLN A 99 -2.75 -3.16 6.71
N LEU A 100 -1.73 -2.47 6.22
CA LEU A 100 -1.53 -1.04 6.42
C LEU A 100 -1.85 -0.26 5.16
N TYR A 101 -2.57 0.84 5.36
CA TYR A 101 -2.97 1.80 4.34
C TYR A 101 -2.35 3.15 4.67
N ALA A 102 -1.65 3.74 3.72
CA ALA A 102 -1.02 5.05 3.89
C ALA A 102 -1.08 5.88 2.61
N TYR A 103 -0.81 7.17 2.76
CA TYR A 103 -0.65 8.08 1.64
C TYR A 103 0.84 8.24 1.31
N ASP A 104 1.21 7.93 0.07
CA ASP A 104 2.55 8.23 -0.43
C ASP A 104 2.61 9.68 -0.89
N THR A 105 3.46 10.49 -0.26
CA THR A 105 3.53 11.94 -0.51
C THR A 105 4.15 12.28 -1.88
N LYS A 106 5.00 11.39 -2.42
CA LYS A 106 5.67 11.58 -3.72
C LYS A 106 4.77 11.17 -4.89
N LYS A 107 4.18 9.98 -4.83
CA LYS A 107 3.23 9.45 -5.83
C LYS A 107 1.82 9.99 -5.65
N LYS A 108 1.54 10.64 -4.53
CA LYS A 108 0.27 11.29 -4.20
C LYS A 108 -0.93 10.33 -4.27
N THR A 109 -0.77 9.12 -3.74
CA THR A 109 -1.80 8.09 -3.82
C THR A 109 -1.84 7.16 -2.61
N LEU A 110 -2.90 6.36 -2.52
CA LEU A 110 -3.02 5.28 -1.55
C LEU A 110 -1.99 4.19 -1.82
N VAL A 111 -1.44 3.66 -0.74
CA VAL A 111 -0.55 2.51 -0.72
C VAL A 111 -1.11 1.45 0.22
N LEU A 112 -1.03 0.19 -0.19
CA LEU A 112 -1.25 -0.99 0.65
C LEU A 112 0.11 -1.62 0.99
N MET A 113 0.31 -1.96 2.25
CA MET A 113 1.53 -2.54 2.80
C MET A 113 1.19 -3.69 3.73
N GLU A 114 1.98 -4.77 3.70
CA GLU A 114 1.84 -5.86 4.65
C GLU A 114 2.42 -5.47 6.02
N PHE A 115 1.81 -5.97 7.09
CA PHE A 115 2.36 -5.80 8.43
C PHE A 115 3.49 -6.80 8.69
N LYS A 116 4.72 -6.39 8.38
CA LYS A 116 5.96 -7.07 8.77
C LYS A 116 6.97 -6.04 9.29
N GLU A 117 8.00 -6.52 9.99
CA GLU A 117 9.05 -5.70 10.63
C GLU A 117 9.71 -4.73 9.64
N ASP A 118 9.73 -5.08 8.34
CA ASP A 118 10.16 -4.25 7.23
C ASP A 118 8.98 -3.94 6.30
N SER A 119 7.97 -3.21 6.80
CA SER A 119 6.71 -2.94 6.07
C SER A 119 6.99 -2.38 4.68
N ASP A 120 6.89 -3.24 3.67
CA ASP A 120 7.19 -2.93 2.28
C ASP A 120 5.91 -2.54 1.52
N VAL A 121 6.09 -1.68 0.52
CA VAL A 121 4.99 -1.31 -0.35
C VAL A 121 4.60 -2.49 -1.24
N MET A 122 3.38 -2.99 -1.07
CA MET A 122 2.83 -4.06 -1.91
C MET A 122 2.21 -3.48 -3.18
N LEU A 123 1.26 -2.56 -3.01
CA LEU A 123 0.46 -2.02 -4.11
C LEU A 123 0.27 -0.52 -3.97
N TYR A 124 0.37 0.16 -5.10
CA TYR A 124 -0.13 1.52 -5.27
C TYR A 124 -1.48 1.47 -5.96
N PHE A 125 -2.29 2.50 -5.73
CA PHE A 125 -3.60 2.60 -6.37
C PHE A 125 -3.68 3.81 -7.29
N ARG A 126 -4.58 3.75 -8.27
CA ARG A 126 -4.94 4.91 -9.08
C ARG A 126 -6.19 5.56 -8.49
N LYS A 127 -6.20 6.89 -8.42
CA LYS A 127 -7.41 7.64 -8.10
C LYS A 127 -8.41 7.43 -9.22
N GLY A 128 -9.58 6.90 -8.91
CA GLY A 128 -10.69 6.77 -9.84
C GLY A 128 -11.19 8.14 -10.23
N SER A 129 -11.43 8.36 -11.53
CA SER A 129 -12.06 9.58 -12.01
C SER A 129 -13.45 9.72 -11.39
N LYS A 130 -13.79 10.93 -10.92
CA LYS A 130 -15.21 11.30 -10.71
C LYS A 130 -15.87 11.19 -12.09
N LYS A 131 -16.80 10.24 -12.23
CA LYS A 131 -17.79 10.29 -13.31
C LYS A 131 -18.78 11.40 -12.98
#